data_AF-A0A2S7PLA6-F1
#
_entry.id   AF-A0A2S7PLA6-F1
#
_cell.length_a   1.000
_cell.length_b   1.000
_cell.length_c   1.000
_cell.angle_alpha   90.00
_cell.angle_beta   90.00
_cell.angle_gamma   90.00
#
_symmetry.space_group_name_H-M   'P 1'
#
loop_
_entity.id
_entity.type
_entity.pdbx_description
1 polymer ?
#
loop_
_entity_poly.entity_id
_entity_poly.type
_entity_poly.pdbx_seq_one_letter_code
_entity_poly.pdbx_strand_id
1 'polypeptide(L)'
;MAKEYTVKQIVEVPYQNFITSYVVPSLVISPSNHISFLPLYSGPCVKVRIGSGSAGHEYELSRAILCKQSPYFAATFEGAFREGQDQSTTLVEEEGVVSQRSFEMLVQWLYIGRIRFGEPTPTECITAIMEFVRLADMCEVTGMETQMAEHIKNIILANPPPEDKSISKGRHPDTNTFCIVGQHITSANLLPRGHPVRKILVIAAVEGYIRRNKHKFLKEICVSPDFAVDLLLEVKETLKTVASENTKISFEDPFSGETVAFVTQDI
;
A
#
# COMPACT_ATOMS: atom_id res chain seq x y z
N MET A 1 11.23 -10.84 26.79
CA MET A 1 12.33 -9.85 26.72
C MET A 1 12.03 -8.99 25.51
N ALA A 2 11.63 -7.74 25.72
CA ALA A 2 11.36 -6.82 24.60
C ALA A 2 12.68 -6.56 23.87
N LYS A 3 12.68 -6.64 22.53
CA LYS A 3 13.82 -6.23 21.72
C LYS A 3 13.73 -4.72 21.52
N GLU A 4 14.80 -4.02 21.89
CA GLU A 4 14.96 -2.58 21.68
C GLU A 4 15.59 -2.36 20.31
N TYR A 5 14.89 -1.67 19.40
CA TYR A 5 15.40 -1.35 18.07
C TYR A 5 15.70 0.14 17.96
N THR A 6 16.89 0.47 17.48
CA THR A 6 17.31 1.86 17.23
C THR A 6 16.87 2.33 15.85
N VAL A 7 16.60 3.63 15.68
CA VAL A 7 16.31 4.26 14.37
C VAL A 7 17.30 3.83 13.30
N LYS A 8 18.58 3.72 13.65
CA LYS A 8 19.65 3.30 12.73
C LYS A 8 19.39 1.91 12.15
N GLN A 9 18.94 0.96 12.97
CA GLN A 9 18.61 -0.40 12.52
C GLN A 9 17.40 -0.43 11.58
N ILE A 10 16.43 0.48 11.75
CA ILE A 10 15.23 0.56 10.92
C ILE A 10 15.52 1.24 9.57
N VAL A 11 16.40 2.26 9.59
CA VAL A 11 16.72 3.08 8.42
C VAL A 11 17.75 2.42 7.49
N GLU A 12 18.66 1.61 8.03
CA GLU A 12 19.76 1.02 7.27
C GLU A 12 19.43 -0.36 6.69
N VAL A 13 18.44 -1.09 7.22
CA VAL A 13 18.14 -2.47 6.84
C VAL A 13 16.97 -2.53 5.84
N PRO A 14 17.14 -3.16 4.65
CA PRO A 14 16.01 -3.50 3.79
C PRO A 14 15.04 -4.41 4.55
N TYR A 15 13.73 -4.25 4.36
CA TYR A 15 12.67 -4.95 5.09
C TYR A 15 12.81 -6.50 5.14
N GLN A 16 13.62 -7.10 4.27
CA GLN A 16 14.17 -8.44 4.48
C GLN A 16 15.70 -8.39 4.52
N ASN A 17 16.28 -8.56 5.71
CA ASN A 17 17.48 -9.38 5.94
C ASN A 17 17.83 -9.49 7.43
N PHE A 18 17.26 -10.50 8.09
CA PHE A 18 18.08 -11.54 8.72
C PHE A 18 17.99 -12.78 7.81
N ILE A 19 18.87 -12.86 6.79
CA ILE A 19 19.52 -14.07 6.22
C ILE A 19 20.23 -13.69 4.89
N THR A 20 21.56 -13.68 4.95
CA THR A 20 22.61 -13.81 3.91
C THR A 20 22.38 -13.43 2.43
N SER A 21 23.20 -12.45 1.97
CA SER A 21 23.89 -12.27 0.66
C SER A 21 23.06 -12.50 -0.64
N TYR A 22 22.90 -11.54 -1.56
CA TYR A 22 23.91 -10.96 -2.47
C TYR A 22 23.39 -9.66 -3.14
N VAL A 23 24.30 -8.92 -3.78
CA VAL A 23 24.19 -7.62 -4.51
C VAL A 23 23.51 -7.77 -5.90
N VAL A 24 22.68 -6.80 -6.38
CA VAL A 24 22.84 -5.83 -7.53
C VAL A 24 21.61 -4.85 -7.61
N PRO A 25 21.51 -3.83 -8.51
CA PRO A 25 21.58 -2.40 -8.14
C PRO A 25 20.28 -1.58 -8.29
N SER A 26 20.38 -0.38 -7.74
CA SER A 26 19.36 0.65 -7.50
C SER A 26 18.72 1.27 -8.75
N LEU A 27 17.41 1.57 -8.65
CA LEU A 27 16.76 2.64 -9.41
C LEU A 27 16.75 3.90 -8.53
N VAL A 28 17.57 4.88 -8.93
CA VAL A 28 17.63 6.22 -8.35
C VAL A 28 16.72 7.12 -9.18
N ILE A 29 15.76 7.78 -8.54
CA ILE A 29 15.04 8.94 -9.10
C ILE A 29 15.12 10.10 -8.08
N SER A 30 15.23 11.29 -8.66
CA SER A 30 15.85 12.54 -8.21
C SER A 30 15.36 13.17 -6.88
N PRO A 31 16.17 14.06 -6.27
CA PRO A 31 15.86 14.74 -5.02
C PRO A 31 15.22 16.12 -5.26
N SER A 32 14.18 16.47 -4.51
CA SER A 32 13.75 17.86 -4.38
C SER A 32 13.16 18.14 -3.01
N ASN A 33 14.06 18.59 -2.12
CA ASN A 33 13.92 19.59 -1.04
C ASN A 33 14.79 19.18 0.15
N HIS A 34 16.06 19.63 0.15
CA HIS A 34 16.94 19.54 1.32
C HIS A 34 16.48 20.54 2.39
N ILE A 35 15.43 20.18 3.13
CA ILE A 35 15.28 20.64 4.51
C ILE A 35 16.34 19.87 5.30
N SER A 36 17.31 20.56 5.88
CA SER A 36 18.31 19.90 6.72
C SER A 36 17.61 19.32 7.96
N PHE A 37 17.34 18.02 7.96
CA PHE A 37 16.75 17.31 9.11
C PHE A 37 17.74 17.12 10.28
N LEU A 38 19.01 17.50 10.10
CA LEU A 38 20.08 17.38 11.11
C LEU A 38 19.71 17.91 12.51
N PRO A 39 19.05 19.09 12.67
CA PRO A 39 18.62 19.56 13.97
C PRO A 39 17.48 18.73 14.57
N LEU A 40 16.65 18.08 13.74
CA LEU A 40 15.50 17.29 14.18
C LEU A 40 15.90 15.87 14.65
N TYR A 41 17.04 15.35 14.21
CA TYR A 41 17.61 14.11 14.76
C TYR A 41 18.27 14.31 16.13
N SER A 42 18.54 15.57 16.51
CA SER A 42 19.24 15.93 17.74
C SER A 42 18.22 16.55 18.71
N GLY A 43 17.54 15.74 19.52
CA GLY A 43 16.47 16.21 20.40
C GLY A 43 15.93 15.13 21.34
N PRO A 44 14.92 15.46 22.16
CA PRO A 44 14.30 14.48 23.05
C PRO A 44 13.67 13.34 22.25
N CYS A 45 13.84 12.12 22.75
CA CYS A 45 13.23 10.94 22.20
C CYS A 45 11.91 10.60 22.94
N VAL A 46 11.02 9.94 22.22
CA VAL A 46 9.81 9.32 22.76
C VAL A 46 9.84 7.82 22.48
N LYS A 47 9.14 7.06 23.31
CA LYS A 47 8.98 5.61 23.19
C LYS A 47 7.65 5.28 22.52
N VAL A 48 7.69 4.52 21.44
CA VAL A 48 6.47 3.96 20.83
C VAL A 48 6.53 2.45 20.93
N ARG A 49 5.52 1.87 21.57
CA ARG A 49 5.38 0.41 21.67
C ARG A 49 4.32 -0.08 20.71
N ILE A 50 4.62 -1.16 19.98
CA ILE A 50 3.66 -1.88 19.13
C ILE A 50 3.23 -3.15 19.83
N GLY A 51 1.93 -3.33 20.03
CA GLY A 51 1.33 -4.49 20.69
C GLY A 51 1.25 -4.40 22.22
N SER A 52 0.46 -5.30 22.81
CA SER A 52 0.23 -5.37 24.26
C SER A 52 1.06 -6.48 24.92
N GLY A 53 1.64 -6.21 26.09
CA GLY A 53 2.29 -7.22 26.93
C GLY A 53 3.79 -7.45 26.64
N SER A 54 4.30 -8.63 27.00
CA SER A 54 5.74 -8.97 27.00
C SER A 54 6.34 -9.28 25.62
N ALA A 55 5.51 -9.31 24.58
CA ALA A 55 5.87 -9.50 23.18
C ALA A 55 5.94 -8.19 22.38
N GLY A 56 5.58 -7.06 23.00
CA GLY A 56 5.59 -5.76 22.32
C GLY A 56 7.00 -5.30 21.95
N HIS A 57 7.10 -4.64 20.80
CA HIS A 57 8.34 -4.04 20.32
C HIS A 57 8.37 -2.56 20.67
N GLU A 58 9.45 -2.09 21.28
CA GLU A 58 9.62 -0.71 21.69
C GLU A 58 10.64 0.00 20.81
N TYR A 59 10.27 1.19 20.37
CA TYR A 59 11.05 2.04 19.47
C TYR A 59 11.31 3.38 20.14
N GLU A 60 12.58 3.77 20.20
CA GLU A 60 12.97 5.10 20.63
C GLU A 60 13.16 6.01 19.40
N LEU A 61 12.34 7.05 19.30
CA LEU A 61 12.25 7.90 18.10
C LEU A 61 12.36 9.38 18.50
N SER A 62 12.94 10.20 17.63
CA SER A 62 12.92 11.66 17.76
C SER A 62 11.48 12.18 17.82
N ARG A 63 11.16 12.82 18.95
CA ARG A 63 9.89 13.51 19.18
C ARG A 63 9.65 14.58 18.11
N ALA A 64 10.70 15.33 17.79
CA ALA A 64 10.60 16.45 16.85
C ALA A 64 10.23 16.00 15.43
N ILE A 65 10.75 14.84 14.99
CA ILE A 65 10.39 14.27 13.68
C ILE A 65 8.94 13.77 13.70
N LEU A 66 8.56 12.99 14.72
CA LEU A 66 7.21 12.43 14.83
C LEU A 66 6.15 13.53 14.87
N CYS A 67 6.25 14.49 15.79
CA CYS A 67 5.26 15.56 15.94
C CYS A 67 5.20 16.47 14.71
N LYS A 68 6.33 16.72 14.03
CA LYS A 68 6.34 17.55 12.83
C LYS A 68 5.61 16.89 11.66
N GLN A 69 5.73 15.58 11.52
CA GLN A 69 5.28 14.84 10.35
C GLN A 69 3.92 14.16 10.54
N SER A 70 3.43 14.05 11.79
CA SER A 70 2.18 13.37 12.12
C SER A 70 1.39 14.19 13.15
N PRO A 71 0.26 14.78 12.75
CA PRO A 71 -0.68 15.43 13.67
C PRO A 71 -1.12 14.52 14.82
N TYR A 72 -1.32 13.23 14.54
CA TYR A 72 -1.62 12.22 15.57
C TYR A 72 -0.55 12.18 16.68
N PHE A 73 0.73 12.07 16.30
CA PHE A 73 1.82 12.04 17.29
C PHE A 73 2.04 13.40 17.95
N ALA A 74 1.80 14.51 17.26
CA ALA A 74 1.82 15.84 17.86
C ALA A 74 0.76 15.93 18.98
N ALA A 75 -0.49 15.57 18.68
CA ALA A 75 -1.56 15.53 19.68
C ALA A 75 -1.24 14.60 20.86
N THR A 76 -0.59 13.46 20.58
CA THR A 76 -0.19 12.48 21.60
C THR A 76 0.89 13.01 22.55
N PHE A 77 1.95 13.63 22.02
CA PHE A 77 3.14 13.96 22.81
C PHE A 77 3.27 15.45 23.21
N GLU A 78 2.54 16.34 22.55
CA GLU A 78 2.46 17.78 22.89
C GLU A 78 1.16 18.14 23.59
N GLY A 79 0.18 17.23 23.60
CA GLY A 79 -1.07 17.39 24.31
C GLY A 79 -0.95 17.26 25.83
N ALA A 80 -2.08 17.46 26.52
CA ALA A 80 -2.20 17.35 27.97
C ALA A 80 -2.42 15.90 28.48
N PHE A 81 -2.23 14.91 27.61
CA PHE A 81 -2.43 13.50 27.92
C PHE A 81 -1.23 12.89 28.66
N ARG A 82 -1.43 11.72 29.26
CA ARG A 82 -0.41 11.06 30.09
C ARG A 82 0.80 10.64 29.27
N GLU A 83 0.58 10.30 28.00
CA GLU A 83 1.58 9.95 27.00
C GLU A 83 2.59 11.08 26.77
N GLY A 84 2.14 12.34 26.82
CA GLY A 84 3.00 13.52 26.76
C GLY A 84 3.82 13.75 28.03
N GLN A 85 3.37 13.25 29.18
CA GLN A 85 4.17 13.30 30.41
C GLN A 85 5.18 12.14 30.46
N ASP A 86 4.71 10.94 30.11
CA ASP A 86 5.49 9.71 30.13
C ASP A 86 6.49 9.62 28.95
N GLN A 87 6.36 10.52 27.96
CA GLN A 87 7.09 10.49 26.69
C GLN A 87 7.03 9.10 26.02
N SER A 88 5.88 8.45 26.15
CA SER A 88 5.67 7.06 25.76
C SER A 88 4.23 6.81 25.37
N THR A 89 4.02 6.03 24.31
CA THR A 89 2.69 5.58 23.88
C THR A 89 2.72 4.13 23.40
N THR A 90 1.56 3.48 23.40
CA THR A 90 1.39 2.12 22.88
C THR A 90 0.33 2.12 21.78
N LEU A 91 0.73 1.70 20.58
CA LEU A 91 -0.20 1.40 19.49
C LEU A 91 -0.64 -0.05 19.62
N VAL A 92 -1.94 -0.24 19.83
CA VAL A 92 -2.55 -1.56 19.92
C VAL A 92 -2.55 -2.19 18.53
N GLU A 93 -2.16 -3.47 18.45
CA GLU A 93 -2.21 -4.21 17.20
C GLU A 93 -3.63 -4.24 16.65
N GLU A 94 -3.76 -3.90 15.37
CA GLU A 94 -5.01 -3.89 14.65
C GLU A 94 -4.76 -4.56 13.29
N GLU A 95 -5.56 -5.57 12.99
CA GLU A 95 -5.39 -6.38 11.78
C GLU A 95 -5.45 -5.51 10.52
N GLY A 96 -4.39 -5.61 9.72
CA GLY A 96 -4.27 -4.85 8.48
C GLY A 96 -4.01 -3.35 8.67
N VAL A 97 -3.70 -2.87 9.88
CA VAL A 97 -3.34 -1.47 10.17
C VAL A 97 -2.06 -1.42 10.98
N VAL A 98 -2.11 -1.80 12.25
CA VAL A 98 -1.01 -1.66 13.20
C VAL A 98 -0.33 -3.02 13.34
N SER A 99 0.84 -3.14 12.73
CA SER A 99 1.76 -4.26 12.90
C SER A 99 3.17 -3.70 13.11
N GLN A 100 4.09 -4.55 13.59
CA GLN A 100 5.50 -4.18 13.63
C GLN A 100 5.99 -3.68 12.25
N ARG A 101 5.60 -4.39 11.19
CA ARG A 101 5.98 -4.08 9.81
C ARG A 101 5.48 -2.71 9.36
N SER A 102 4.19 -2.44 9.51
CA SER A 102 3.62 -1.18 9.02
C SER A 102 4.22 0.00 9.78
N PHE A 103 4.50 -0.18 11.08
CA PHE A 103 5.17 0.83 11.88
C PHE A 103 6.62 1.09 11.45
N GLU A 104 7.41 0.04 11.19
CA GLU A 104 8.77 0.19 10.67
C GLU A 104 8.78 0.91 9.31
N MET A 105 7.82 0.61 8.41
CA MET A 105 7.65 1.32 7.14
C MET A 105 7.27 2.80 7.35
N LEU A 106 6.41 3.09 8.33
CA LEU A 106 6.09 4.46 8.72
C LEU A 106 7.33 5.21 9.21
N VAL A 107 8.13 4.60 10.09
CA VAL A 107 9.38 5.21 10.57
C VAL A 107 10.33 5.50 9.41
N GLN A 108 10.52 4.56 8.46
CA GLN A 108 11.33 4.81 7.26
C GLN A 108 10.81 5.99 6.44
N TRP A 109 9.49 6.08 6.24
CA TRP A 109 8.87 7.21 5.56
C TRP A 109 9.15 8.54 6.26
N LEU A 110 8.93 8.61 7.57
CA LEU A 110 9.11 9.85 8.34
C LEU A 110 10.56 10.33 8.40
N TYR A 111 11.52 9.41 8.40
CA TYR A 111 12.94 9.71 8.56
C TYR A 111 13.70 9.89 7.24
N ILE A 112 13.30 9.18 6.18
CA ILE A 112 14.04 9.08 4.92
C ILE A 112 13.21 9.56 3.74
N GLY A 113 11.88 9.67 3.88
CA GLY A 113 10.96 10.01 2.79
C GLY A 113 10.80 8.90 1.75
N ARG A 114 11.13 7.65 2.11
CA ARG A 114 10.98 6.48 1.23
C ARG A 114 10.95 5.18 2.05
N ILE A 115 10.40 4.14 1.43
CA ILE A 115 10.32 2.80 2.02
C ILE A 115 11.24 1.85 1.25
N ARG A 116 11.95 0.99 1.99
CA ARG A 116 12.74 -0.10 1.42
C ARG A 116 11.98 -1.40 1.57
N PHE A 117 11.37 -1.84 0.48
CA PHE A 117 10.84 -3.20 0.38
C PHE A 117 12.00 -4.18 0.34
N GLY A 118 11.85 -5.32 1.02
CA GLY A 118 12.78 -6.43 0.89
C GLY A 118 12.49 -7.22 -0.39
N GLU A 119 12.49 -8.54 -0.28
CA GLU A 119 12.10 -9.49 -1.32
C GLU A 119 10.80 -10.25 -0.94
N PRO A 120 9.66 -9.56 -0.67
CA PRO A 120 8.40 -10.26 -0.44
C PRO A 120 7.83 -10.75 -1.78
N THR A 121 6.90 -11.70 -1.73
CA THR A 121 6.11 -12.02 -2.92
C THR A 121 5.30 -10.78 -3.38
N PRO A 122 4.91 -10.70 -4.66
CA PRO A 122 4.08 -9.59 -5.17
C PRO A 122 2.83 -9.31 -4.31
N THR A 123 2.12 -10.38 -3.93
CA THR A 123 0.93 -10.31 -3.06
C THR A 123 1.25 -9.76 -1.68
N GLU A 124 2.33 -10.25 -1.05
CA GLU A 124 2.78 -9.78 0.26
C GLU A 124 3.26 -8.32 0.22
N CYS A 125 3.87 -7.90 -0.90
CA CYS A 125 4.28 -6.51 -1.10
C CYS A 125 3.06 -5.59 -1.13
N ILE A 126 2.01 -5.95 -1.89
CA ILE A 126 0.75 -5.21 -1.90
C ILE A 126 0.13 -5.19 -0.49
N THR A 127 0.14 -6.32 0.23
CA THR A 127 -0.34 -6.36 1.63
C THR A 127 0.44 -5.42 2.54
N ALA A 128 1.77 -5.41 2.46
CA ALA A 128 2.61 -4.52 3.27
C ALA A 128 2.33 -3.04 2.96
N ILE A 129 2.13 -2.69 1.69
CA ILE A 129 1.73 -1.34 1.29
C ILE A 129 0.37 -0.99 1.87
N MET A 130 -0.62 -1.89 1.80
CA MET A 130 -1.96 -1.67 2.36
C MET A 130 -1.93 -1.41 3.86
N GLU A 131 -1.17 -2.20 4.62
CA GLU A 131 -1.00 -1.97 6.07
C GLU A 131 -0.33 -0.64 6.36
N PHE A 132 0.74 -0.32 5.63
CA PHE A 132 1.45 0.94 5.77
C PHE A 132 0.55 2.15 5.48
N VAL A 133 -0.18 2.18 4.36
CA VAL A 133 -1.01 3.34 4.03
C VAL A 133 -2.19 3.50 4.98
N ARG A 134 -2.74 2.39 5.51
CA ARG A 134 -3.79 2.47 6.55
C ARG A 134 -3.23 3.00 7.86
N LEU A 135 -2.03 2.57 8.26
CA LEU A 135 -1.37 3.14 9.44
C LEU A 135 -1.05 4.63 9.25
N ALA A 136 -0.55 5.00 8.08
CA ALA A 136 -0.22 6.38 7.78
C ALA A 136 -1.46 7.28 7.78
N ASP A 137 -2.59 6.82 7.24
CA ASP A 137 -3.90 7.49 7.33
C ASP A 137 -4.36 7.65 8.79
N MET A 138 -4.26 6.59 9.61
CA MET A 138 -4.56 6.64 11.05
C MET A 138 -3.67 7.66 11.79
N CYS A 139 -2.41 7.79 11.39
CA CYS A 139 -1.46 8.74 11.95
C CYS A 139 -1.49 10.12 11.28
N GLU A 140 -2.42 10.37 10.34
CA GLU A 140 -2.54 11.62 9.57
C GLU A 140 -1.24 12.01 8.83
N VAL A 141 -0.48 11.01 8.38
CA VAL A 141 0.75 11.17 7.59
C VAL A 141 0.37 11.13 6.11
N THR A 142 0.84 12.09 5.33
CA THR A 142 0.50 12.25 3.91
C THR A 142 1.74 12.34 3.01
N GLY A 143 1.53 12.33 1.70
CA GLY A 143 2.57 12.53 0.67
C GLY A 143 3.14 11.23 0.08
N MET A 144 2.78 10.07 0.63
CA MET A 144 3.19 8.75 0.14
C MET A 144 2.20 8.14 -0.87
N GLU A 145 0.97 8.67 -0.95
CA GLU A 145 -0.17 7.96 -1.49
C GLU A 145 0.00 7.65 -2.98
N THR A 146 0.46 8.64 -3.75
CA THR A 146 0.73 8.48 -5.19
C THR A 146 1.87 7.51 -5.43
N GLN A 147 2.97 7.62 -4.67
CA GLN A 147 4.13 6.74 -4.81
C GLN A 147 3.77 5.28 -4.48
N MET A 148 2.96 5.06 -3.44
CA MET A 148 2.49 3.72 -3.08
C MET A 148 1.54 3.14 -4.13
N ALA A 149 0.66 3.97 -4.69
CA ALA A 149 -0.23 3.56 -5.78
C ALA A 149 0.56 3.17 -7.04
N GLU A 150 1.58 3.95 -7.42
CA GLU A 150 2.48 3.63 -8.52
C GLU A 150 3.28 2.36 -8.26
N HIS A 151 3.72 2.13 -7.02
CA HIS A 151 4.42 0.92 -6.65
C HIS A 151 3.53 -0.32 -6.81
N ILE A 152 2.28 -0.27 -6.34
CA ILE A 152 1.27 -1.32 -6.59
C ILE A 152 1.05 -1.53 -8.09
N LYS A 153 0.93 -0.44 -8.85
CA LYS A 153 0.77 -0.52 -10.31
C LYS A 153 1.92 -1.30 -10.96
N ASN A 154 3.15 -0.96 -10.61
CA ASN A 154 4.35 -1.60 -11.14
C ASN A 154 4.44 -3.08 -10.75
N ILE A 155 4.05 -3.44 -9.51
CA ILE A 155 4.00 -4.83 -9.07
C ILE A 155 3.03 -5.64 -9.95
N ILE A 156 1.81 -5.13 -10.16
CA ILE A 156 0.80 -5.83 -10.96
C ILE A 156 1.27 -6.01 -12.41
N LEU A 157 1.80 -4.94 -13.04
CA LEU A 157 2.28 -5.00 -14.43
C LEU A 157 3.46 -5.97 -14.60
N ALA A 158 4.34 -6.06 -13.61
CA ALA A 158 5.51 -6.94 -13.65
C ALA A 158 5.18 -8.42 -13.38
N ASN A 159 3.99 -8.73 -12.87
CA ASN A 159 3.63 -10.09 -12.42
C ASN A 159 2.29 -10.55 -13.03
N PRO A 160 2.21 -10.68 -14.36
CA PRO A 160 1.04 -11.24 -15.01
C PRO A 160 0.83 -12.72 -14.62
N PRO A 161 -0.39 -13.26 -14.77
CA PRO A 161 -0.65 -14.68 -14.56
C PRO A 161 0.19 -15.55 -15.50
N PRO A 162 0.58 -16.77 -15.09
CA PRO A 162 1.23 -17.72 -15.98
C PRO A 162 0.44 -17.94 -17.27
N GLU A 163 1.15 -18.17 -18.38
CA GLU A 163 0.51 -18.45 -19.67
C GLU A 163 -0.43 -19.66 -19.57
N ASP A 164 -1.72 -19.43 -19.76
CA ASP A 164 -2.72 -20.48 -19.85
C ASP A 164 -2.94 -20.85 -21.32
N LYS A 165 -2.40 -22.01 -21.72
CA LYS A 165 -2.52 -22.56 -23.08
C LYS A 165 -3.97 -22.89 -23.48
N SER A 166 -4.90 -22.95 -22.52
CA SER A 166 -6.32 -23.14 -22.80
C SER A 166 -7.01 -21.85 -23.28
N ILE A 167 -6.43 -20.68 -23.00
CA ILE A 167 -6.93 -19.39 -23.49
C ILE A 167 -6.46 -19.20 -24.93
N SER A 168 -7.20 -19.81 -25.84
CA SER A 168 -6.82 -19.92 -27.26
C SER A 168 -6.65 -18.57 -27.98
N LYS A 169 -7.17 -17.45 -27.46
CA LYS A 169 -6.98 -16.09 -28.00
C LYS A 169 -7.13 -15.01 -26.92
N GLY A 170 -6.03 -14.30 -26.59
CA GLY A 170 -6.04 -13.04 -25.83
C GLY A 170 -5.44 -13.12 -24.42
N ARG A 171 -5.24 -11.95 -23.78
CA ARG A 171 -4.69 -11.87 -22.42
C ARG A 171 -5.69 -12.40 -21.39
N HIS A 172 -5.17 -12.97 -20.31
CA HIS A 172 -5.97 -13.51 -19.21
C HIS A 172 -6.79 -12.39 -18.54
N PRO A 173 -8.08 -12.56 -18.25
CA PRO A 173 -8.91 -11.49 -17.67
C PRO A 173 -8.52 -11.08 -16.25
N ASP A 174 -7.78 -11.93 -15.52
CA ASP A 174 -7.18 -11.57 -14.22
C ASP A 174 -5.77 -10.98 -14.36
N THR A 175 -5.34 -10.52 -15.55
CA THR A 175 -3.98 -9.94 -15.74
C THR A 175 -3.70 -8.85 -14.72
N ASN A 176 -4.65 -7.94 -14.53
CA ASN A 176 -4.50 -6.82 -13.60
C ASN A 176 -4.79 -7.20 -12.13
N THR A 177 -5.34 -8.38 -11.87
CA THR A 177 -5.76 -8.77 -10.50
C THR A 177 -5.04 -10.01 -10.00
N PHE A 178 -4.07 -10.56 -10.72
CA PHE A 178 -3.42 -11.83 -10.40
C PHE A 178 -2.79 -11.83 -9.00
N CYS A 179 -2.05 -10.77 -8.67
CA CYS A 179 -1.42 -10.60 -7.35
C CYS A 179 -2.35 -10.00 -6.28
N ILE A 180 -3.59 -9.66 -6.65
CA ILE A 180 -4.58 -9.09 -5.73
C ILE A 180 -5.35 -10.21 -5.05
N VAL A 181 -5.57 -10.09 -3.75
CA VAL A 181 -6.45 -10.98 -2.97
C VAL A 181 -7.64 -10.22 -2.40
N GLY A 182 -8.68 -10.93 -1.98
CA GLY A 182 -9.92 -10.31 -1.47
C GLY A 182 -9.69 -9.32 -0.33
N GLN A 183 -8.71 -9.59 0.55
CA GLN A 183 -8.34 -8.68 1.63
C GLN A 183 -7.86 -7.30 1.13
N HIS A 184 -7.22 -7.23 -0.03
CA HIS A 184 -6.82 -5.93 -0.60
C HIS A 184 -8.05 -5.07 -0.97
N ILE A 185 -9.13 -5.70 -1.45
CA ILE A 185 -10.38 -5.02 -1.77
C ILE A 185 -11.05 -4.49 -0.50
N THR A 186 -11.19 -5.35 0.52
CA THR A 186 -11.82 -4.95 1.79
C THR A 186 -10.99 -3.89 2.53
N SER A 187 -9.65 -4.00 2.53
CA SER A 187 -8.76 -2.99 3.10
C SER A 187 -8.79 -1.68 2.32
N ALA A 188 -8.91 -1.70 1.00
CA ALA A 188 -9.00 -0.48 0.18
C ALA A 188 -10.30 0.30 0.45
N ASN A 189 -11.40 -0.39 0.76
CA ASN A 189 -12.64 0.25 1.16
C ASN A 189 -12.52 1.10 2.43
N LEU A 190 -11.56 0.76 3.31
CA LEU A 190 -11.30 1.48 4.56
C LEU A 190 -10.42 2.72 4.38
N LEU A 191 -9.84 2.92 3.19
CA LEU A 191 -9.14 4.16 2.85
C LEU A 191 -10.13 5.24 2.44
N PRO A 192 -9.80 6.54 2.68
CA PRO A 192 -10.62 7.65 2.27
C PRO A 192 -11.00 7.59 0.78
N ARG A 193 -12.18 8.11 0.45
CA ARG A 193 -12.60 8.24 -0.96
C ARG A 193 -11.61 9.12 -1.71
N GLY A 194 -11.25 8.69 -2.92
CA GLY A 194 -10.24 9.37 -3.74
C GLY A 194 -8.79 9.03 -3.37
N HIS A 195 -8.53 8.21 -2.35
CA HIS A 195 -7.17 7.78 -2.00
C HIS A 195 -6.51 7.06 -3.20
N PRO A 196 -5.31 7.48 -3.66
CA PRO A 196 -4.65 6.90 -4.84
C PRO A 196 -4.51 5.37 -4.83
N VAL A 197 -4.16 4.77 -3.68
CA VAL A 197 -4.06 3.29 -3.55
C VAL A 197 -5.42 2.59 -3.72
N ARG A 198 -6.51 3.19 -3.20
CA ARG A 198 -7.86 2.67 -3.42
C ARG A 198 -8.22 2.75 -4.91
N LYS A 199 -7.94 3.89 -5.55
CA LYS A 199 -8.20 4.11 -6.97
C LYS A 199 -7.45 3.11 -7.86
N ILE A 200 -6.17 2.83 -7.60
CA ILE A 200 -5.41 1.91 -8.47
C ILE A 200 -5.93 0.47 -8.39
N LEU A 201 -6.39 0.02 -7.21
CA LEU A 201 -7.02 -1.29 -7.04
C LEU A 201 -8.40 -1.36 -7.70
N VAL A 202 -9.17 -0.26 -7.69
CA VAL A 202 -10.41 -0.15 -8.45
C VAL A 202 -10.15 -0.29 -9.94
N ILE A 203 -9.23 0.51 -10.49
CA ILE A 203 -8.84 0.48 -11.90
C ILE A 203 -8.37 -0.93 -12.31
N ALA A 204 -7.57 -1.59 -11.47
CA ALA A 204 -7.10 -2.95 -11.73
C ALA A 204 -8.24 -3.97 -11.86
N ALA A 205 -9.34 -3.78 -11.12
CA ALA A 205 -10.48 -4.70 -11.15
C ALA A 205 -11.40 -4.53 -12.37
N VAL A 206 -11.36 -3.38 -13.06
CA VAL A 206 -12.32 -3.02 -14.12
C VAL A 206 -12.38 -4.06 -15.24
N GLU A 207 -11.23 -4.45 -15.80
CA GLU A 207 -11.18 -5.44 -16.90
C GLU A 207 -11.90 -6.72 -16.51
N GLY A 208 -11.63 -7.23 -15.31
CA GLY A 208 -12.21 -8.47 -14.80
C GLY A 208 -13.74 -8.41 -14.71
N TYR A 209 -14.31 -7.26 -14.35
CA TYR A 209 -15.77 -7.07 -14.30
C TYR A 209 -16.41 -6.80 -15.65
N ILE A 210 -15.69 -6.23 -16.62
CA ILE A 210 -16.19 -6.08 -18.00
C ILE A 210 -16.18 -7.43 -18.72
N ARG A 211 -15.14 -8.25 -18.52
CA ARG A 211 -14.91 -9.48 -19.30
C ARG A 211 -15.47 -10.75 -18.68
N ARG A 212 -15.91 -10.75 -17.40
CA ARG A 212 -16.46 -11.94 -16.74
C ARG A 212 -17.85 -11.69 -16.19
N ASN A 213 -18.72 -12.68 -16.39
CA ASN A 213 -20.04 -12.73 -15.75
C ASN A 213 -19.93 -12.84 -14.23
N LYS A 214 -18.88 -13.49 -13.73
CA LYS A 214 -18.62 -13.66 -12.29
C LYS A 214 -17.15 -13.43 -11.98
N HIS A 215 -16.81 -12.20 -11.61
CA HIS A 215 -15.45 -11.87 -11.17
C HIS A 215 -15.12 -12.49 -9.80
N LYS A 216 -13.84 -12.83 -9.57
CA LYS A 216 -13.39 -13.53 -8.36
C LYS A 216 -13.63 -12.75 -7.06
N PHE A 217 -13.72 -11.42 -7.12
CA PHE A 217 -13.96 -10.56 -5.95
C PHE A 217 -15.43 -10.17 -5.73
N LEU A 218 -16.38 -10.87 -6.37
CA LEU A 218 -17.80 -10.53 -6.26
C LEU A 218 -18.27 -10.47 -4.80
N LYS A 219 -17.79 -11.38 -3.94
CA LYS A 219 -18.19 -11.42 -2.52
C LYS A 219 -17.70 -10.19 -1.76
N GLU A 220 -16.45 -9.82 -1.97
CA GLU A 220 -15.77 -8.70 -1.32
C GLU A 220 -16.39 -7.36 -1.72
N ILE A 221 -16.77 -7.20 -2.99
CA ILE A 221 -17.46 -6.00 -3.46
C ILE A 221 -18.86 -5.88 -2.86
N CYS A 222 -19.60 -6.99 -2.72
CA CYS A 222 -20.91 -6.97 -2.08
C CYS A 222 -20.89 -6.47 -0.63
N VAL A 223 -19.78 -6.69 0.10
CA VAL A 223 -19.61 -6.22 1.48
C VAL A 223 -18.86 -4.88 1.58
N SER A 224 -18.44 -4.32 0.44
CA SER A 224 -17.65 -3.08 0.35
C SER A 224 -18.37 -2.07 -0.56
N PRO A 225 -19.51 -1.49 -0.13
CA PRO A 225 -20.38 -0.69 -1.01
C PRO A 225 -19.68 0.55 -1.57
N ASP A 226 -18.79 1.14 -0.78
CA ASP A 226 -18.03 2.32 -1.15
C ASP A 226 -17.02 2.01 -2.26
N PHE A 227 -16.31 0.88 -2.15
CA PHE A 227 -15.46 0.37 -3.23
C PHE A 227 -16.29 0.00 -4.47
N ALA A 228 -17.48 -0.57 -4.29
CA ALA A 228 -18.38 -0.93 -5.40
C ALA A 228 -18.82 0.32 -6.20
N VAL A 229 -19.12 1.42 -5.51
CA VAL A 229 -19.46 2.70 -6.16
C VAL A 229 -18.29 3.20 -7.01
N ASP A 230 -17.07 3.19 -6.47
CA ASP A 230 -15.88 3.62 -7.23
C ASP A 230 -15.66 2.73 -8.45
N LEU A 231 -15.81 1.42 -8.31
CA LEU A 231 -15.71 0.48 -9.42
C LEU A 231 -16.76 0.76 -10.50
N LEU A 232 -18.02 1.00 -10.14
CA LEU A 232 -19.06 1.30 -11.12
C LEU A 232 -18.79 2.62 -11.86
N LEU A 233 -18.25 3.62 -11.16
CA LEU A 233 -17.83 4.88 -11.80
C LEU A 233 -16.69 4.63 -12.80
N GLU A 234 -15.68 3.86 -12.43
CA GLU A 234 -14.54 3.57 -13.31
C GLU A 234 -14.93 2.68 -14.50
N VAL A 235 -15.81 1.69 -14.29
CA VAL A 235 -16.41 0.90 -15.37
C VAL A 235 -17.18 1.81 -16.33
N LYS A 236 -17.99 2.74 -15.81
CA LYS A 236 -18.72 3.71 -16.65
C LYS A 236 -17.79 4.56 -17.48
N GLU A 237 -16.68 5.04 -16.91
CA GLU A 237 -15.68 5.81 -17.66
C GLU A 237 -14.99 4.94 -18.72
N THR A 238 -14.62 3.72 -18.38
CA THR A 238 -14.00 2.75 -19.30
C THR A 238 -14.93 2.41 -20.47
N LEU A 239 -16.23 2.26 -20.24
CA LEU A 239 -17.19 1.98 -21.30
C LEU A 239 -17.32 3.11 -22.35
N LYS A 240 -16.78 4.31 -22.10
CA LYS A 240 -16.71 5.37 -23.11
C LYS A 240 -15.63 5.13 -24.16
N THR A 241 -14.65 4.25 -23.89
CA THR A 241 -13.56 3.92 -24.82
C THR A 241 -13.93 2.76 -25.76
N VAL A 242 -15.17 2.28 -25.69
CA VAL A 242 -15.64 1.16 -26.49
C VAL A 242 -15.65 1.52 -27.97
N ALA A 243 -14.96 0.70 -28.75
CA ALA A 243 -14.87 0.81 -30.20
C ALA A 243 -15.30 -0.51 -30.87
N SER A 244 -15.78 -0.39 -32.11
CA SER A 244 -16.17 -1.53 -32.94
C SER A 244 -15.41 -1.46 -34.26
N GLU A 245 -14.58 -2.47 -34.52
CA GLU A 245 -13.80 -2.59 -35.75
C GLU A 245 -13.90 -4.01 -36.30
N ASN A 246 -14.29 -4.14 -37.58
CA ASN A 246 -14.26 -5.41 -38.31
C ASN A 246 -14.83 -6.60 -37.53
N THR A 247 -16.02 -6.43 -36.94
CA THR A 247 -16.78 -7.41 -36.10
C THR A 247 -16.25 -7.66 -34.69
N LYS A 248 -15.19 -6.97 -34.25
CA LYS A 248 -14.68 -7.04 -32.89
C LYS A 248 -15.08 -5.79 -32.12
N ILE A 249 -15.58 -5.99 -30.90
CA ILE A 249 -15.81 -4.92 -29.93
C ILE A 249 -14.64 -4.94 -28.95
N SER A 250 -14.03 -3.78 -28.69
CA SER A 250 -12.91 -3.62 -27.75
C SER A 250 -13.06 -2.37 -26.91
N PHE A 251 -12.31 -2.28 -25.81
CA PHE A 251 -12.20 -1.11 -24.95
C PHE A 251 -10.73 -0.90 -24.57
N GLU A 252 -10.39 0.30 -24.14
CA GLU A 252 -9.09 0.61 -23.54
C GLU A 252 -9.10 0.17 -22.06
N ASP A 253 -8.19 -0.71 -21.67
CA ASP A 253 -8.02 -1.08 -20.27
C ASP A 253 -7.48 0.12 -19.48
N PRO A 254 -8.22 0.64 -18.49
CA PRO A 254 -7.81 1.84 -17.76
C PRO A 254 -6.54 1.62 -16.91
N PHE A 255 -6.14 0.37 -16.66
CA PHE A 255 -4.94 0.06 -15.89
C PHE A 255 -3.66 0.16 -16.74
N SER A 256 -3.62 -0.55 -17.86
CA SER A 256 -2.45 -0.66 -18.74
C SER A 256 -2.46 0.32 -19.93
N GLY A 257 -3.63 0.83 -20.34
CA GLY A 257 -3.82 1.58 -21.58
C GLY A 257 -3.89 0.69 -22.84
N GLU A 258 -3.84 -0.62 -22.69
CA GLU A 258 -3.94 -1.56 -23.83
C GLU A 258 -5.38 -1.69 -24.33
N THR A 259 -5.55 -1.87 -25.63
CA THR A 259 -6.86 -2.22 -26.21
C THR A 259 -7.17 -3.71 -25.99
N VAL A 260 -8.26 -3.99 -25.27
CA VAL A 260 -8.70 -5.34 -24.91
C VAL A 260 -10.06 -5.65 -25.54
N ALA A 261 -10.24 -6.88 -26.05
CA ALA A 261 -11.49 -7.30 -26.66
C ALA A 261 -12.57 -7.67 -25.63
N PHE A 262 -13.84 -7.41 -25.96
CA PHE A 262 -15.02 -7.95 -25.25
C PHE A 262 -15.18 -9.44 -25.57
N VAL A 263 -14.26 -10.27 -25.07
CA VAL A 263 -14.42 -11.71 -25.07
C VAL A 263 -14.87 -12.12 -23.68
N THR A 264 -16.16 -12.41 -23.54
CA THR A 264 -16.71 -13.02 -22.33
C THR A 264 -16.19 -14.44 -22.22
N GLN A 265 -15.40 -14.71 -21.19
CA GLN A 265 -14.98 -16.05 -20.85
C GLN A 265 -15.90 -16.56 -19.74
N ASP A 266 -16.75 -17.53 -20.07
CA ASP A 266 -17.44 -18.35 -19.06
C ASP A 266 -16.42 -19.38 -18.53
N ILE A 267 -15.56 -18.94 -17.61
CA ILE A 267 -14.64 -19.79 -16.84
C ILE A 267 -15.08 -19.73 -15.38
#